data_AF-A0A9X8VFM0-F1
#
_entry.id   AF-A0A9X8VFM0-F1
#
_cell.length_a   1.000
_cell.length_b   1.000
_cell.length_c   1.000
_cell.angle_alpha   90.00
_cell.angle_beta   90.00
_cell.angle_gamma   90.00
#
_symmetry.space_group_name_H-M   'P 1'
#
loop_
_entity.id
_entity.type
_entity.pdbx_description
1 polymer ?
#
loop_
_entity_poly.entity_id
_entity_poly.type
_entity_poly.pdbx_seq_one_letter_code
_entity_poly.pdbx_strand_id
1 'polypeptide(L)' 'ALQSLTTGMERSGSQEPADIVKDLKTGKPVDTVMGPLSWDDKGDLKGFEFGVFEWHANGTSTPIK' A
#
# COMPACT_ATOMS: atom_id res chain seq x y z
N ALA A 1 4.52 -1.40 3.62
CA ALA A 1 4.45 -0.27 4.59
C ALA A 1 5.75 0.53 4.64
N LEU A 2 6.89 -0.06 5.02
CA LEU A 2 8.17 0.67 5.10
C LEU A 2 8.59 1.32 3.78
N GLN A 3 8.47 0.61 2.65
CA GLN A 3 8.74 1.17 1.32
C GLN A 3 7.92 2.45 1.05
N SER A 4 6.63 2.44 1.41
CA SER A 4 5.75 3.60 1.28
C SER A 4 6.22 4.77 2.14
N LEU A 5 6.61 4.51 3.39
CA LEU A 5 7.11 5.55 4.29
C LEU A 5 8.40 6.18 3.77
N THR A 6 9.37 5.35 3.38
CA THR A 6 10.66 5.82 2.84
C THR A 6 10.47 6.64 1.57
N THR A 7 9.65 6.15 0.62
CA THR A 7 9.36 6.90 -0.61
C THR A 7 8.65 8.23 -0.32
N GLY A 8 7.71 8.26 0.63
CA GLY A 8 7.04 9.51 1.02
C GLY A 8 8.00 10.53 1.63
N MET A 9 8.97 10.09 2.43
CA MET A 9 10.04 10.96 2.97
C MET A 9 10.94 11.50 1.84
N GLU A 10 11.37 10.63 0.92
CA GLU A 10 12.24 11.02 -0.20
C GLU A 10 11.56 12.01 -1.15
N ARG A 11 10.29 11.80 -1.48
CA ARG A 11 9.55 12.64 -2.42
C ARG A 11 9.11 13.97 -1.81
N SER A 12 8.70 13.97 -0.54
CA SER A 12 8.37 15.20 0.18
C SER A 12 9.61 16.00 0.57
N GLY A 13 10.79 15.36 0.64
CA GLY A 13 12.02 15.97 1.16
C GLY A 13 11.93 16.32 2.65
N SER A 14 10.99 15.70 3.38
CA SER A 14 10.63 16.03 4.76
C SER A 14 10.51 14.78 5.61
N GLN A 15 10.78 14.93 6.91
CA GLN A 15 10.49 13.92 7.93
C GLN A 15 9.20 14.26 8.70
N GLU A 16 8.57 15.39 8.41
CA GLU A 16 7.32 15.79 9.04
C GLU A 16 6.17 14.90 8.56
N PRO A 17 5.40 14.29 9.49
CA PRO A 17 4.33 13.35 9.12
C PRO A 17 3.29 13.95 8.18
N ALA A 18 2.97 15.24 8.35
CA ALA A 18 1.98 15.93 7.52
C ALA A 18 2.42 16.04 6.05
N ASP A 19 3.71 16.30 5.80
CA ASP A 19 4.26 16.41 4.46
C ASP A 19 4.32 15.04 3.77
N ILE A 20 4.70 14.01 4.51
CA ILE A 20 4.74 12.62 4.03
C ILE A 20 3.34 12.15 3.65
N VAL A 21 2.33 12.37 4.51
CA VAL A 21 0.94 11.98 4.22
C VAL A 21 0.39 12.74 3.01
N LYS A 22 0.73 14.04 2.88
CA LYS A 22 0.34 14.84 1.72
C LYS A 22 0.94 14.26 0.43
N ASP A 23 2.21 13.89 0.42
CA ASP A 23 2.84 13.22 -0.73
C ASP A 23 2.15 11.88 -1.04
N LEU A 24 1.93 11.02 -0.04
CA LEU A 24 1.33 9.71 -0.27
C LEU A 24 -0.09 9.78 -0.83
N LYS A 25 -0.89 10.77 -0.42
CA LYS A 25 -2.28 10.93 -0.88
C LYS A 25 -2.42 11.62 -2.23
N THR A 26 -1.54 12.58 -2.54
CA THR A 26 -1.67 13.46 -3.73
C THR A 26 -0.63 13.19 -4.81
N GLY A 27 0.45 12.52 -4.47
CA GLY A 27 1.56 12.19 -5.34
C GLY A 27 1.28 11.00 -6.25
N LYS A 28 2.34 10.57 -6.95
CA LYS A 28 2.30 9.40 -7.82
C LYS A 28 2.15 8.11 -7.00
N PRO A 29 1.64 7.01 -7.57
CA PRO A 29 1.70 5.71 -6.92
C PRO A 29 3.11 5.38 -6.40
N VAL A 30 3.17 4.65 -5.30
CA VAL A 30 4.42 4.17 -4.71
C VAL A 30 4.63 2.72 -5.11
N ASP A 31 5.76 2.45 -5.76
CA ASP A 31 6.13 1.09 -6.15
C ASP A 31 6.57 0.29 -4.92
N THR A 32 5.89 -0.82 -4.67
CA THR A 32 6.19 -1.73 -3.56
C THR A 32 6.31 -3.16 -4.06
N VAL A 33 6.76 -4.07 -3.20
CA VAL A 33 6.76 -5.51 -3.52
C VAL A 33 5.35 -6.09 -3.74
N MET A 34 4.30 -5.38 -3.30
CA MET A 34 2.89 -5.75 -3.53
C MET A 34 2.33 -5.14 -4.82
N GLY A 35 3.15 -4.41 -5.59
CA GLY A 35 2.73 -3.61 -6.73
C GLY A 35 2.60 -2.11 -6.40
N PRO A 36 2.13 -1.31 -7.37
CA PRO A 36 1.98 0.14 -7.20
C PRO A 36 0.80 0.45 -6.28
N LEU A 37 1.07 1.16 -5.18
CA LEU A 37 0.05 1.56 -4.20
C LEU A 37 -0.33 3.03 -4.37
N SER A 38 -1.61 3.34 -4.22
CA SER A 38 -2.12 4.71 -4.15
C SER A 38 -3.22 4.81 -3.09
N TRP A 39 -3.37 6.00 -2.50
CA TRP A 39 -4.26 6.21 -1.36
C TRP A 39 -5.41 7.17 -1.69
N ASP A 40 -6.53 7.02 -1.00
CA ASP A 40 -7.61 7.99 -0.96
C ASP A 40 -7.43 9.03 0.16
N ASP A 41 -8.37 9.97 0.24
CA ASP A 41 -8.33 11.07 1.20
C ASP A 41 -8.42 10.58 2.65
N LYS A 42 -9.00 9.39 2.88
CA LYS A 42 -9.11 8.76 4.20
C LYS A 42 -7.84 7.99 4.57
N GLY A 43 -7.03 7.61 3.58
CA GLY A 43 -5.81 6.82 3.75
C GLY A 43 -6.00 5.34 3.42
N ASP A 44 -7.09 4.98 2.76
CA ASP A 44 -7.32 3.62 2.26
C ASP A 44 -6.65 3.43 0.90
N LEU A 45 -6.23 2.19 0.60
CA LEU A 45 -5.65 1.86 -0.70
C LEU A 45 -6.73 1.88 -1.79
N LYS A 46 -6.46 2.61 -2.87
CA LYS A 46 -7.29 2.59 -4.08
C LYS A 46 -6.97 1.34 -4.90
N GLY A 47 -8.01 0.62 -5.34
CA GLY A 47 -7.87 -0.51 -6.26
C GLY A 47 -7.20 -1.75 -5.67
N PHE A 48 -7.26 -1.92 -4.34
CA PHE A 48 -6.78 -3.16 -3.70
C PHE A 48 -7.78 -4.30 -3.98
N GLU A 49 -7.30 -5.35 -4.62
CA GLU A 49 -8.07 -6.56 -4.88
C GLU A 49 -7.82 -7.62 -3.81
N PHE A 50 -8.87 -8.31 -3.41
CA PHE A 50 -8.77 -9.46 -2.51
C PHE A 50 -8.77 -10.74 -3.34
N GLY A 51 -7.76 -11.58 -3.16
CA GLY A 51 -7.82 -12.96 -3.63
C GLY A 51 -8.80 -13.78 -2.79
N VAL A 52 -9.53 -14.69 -3.43
CA VAL A 52 -10.37 -15.68 -2.74
C VAL A 52 -9.52 -16.93 -2.51
N PHE A 53 -9.56 -17.49 -1.31
CA PHE A 53 -8.75 -18.65 -0.93
C PHE A 53 -9.61 -19.71 -0.23
N GLU A 54 -9.33 -20.98 -0.54
CA GLU A 54 -9.84 -22.13 0.19
C GLU A 54 -8.90 -22.43 1.35
N TRP A 55 -9.47 -22.67 2.52
CA TRP A 55 -8.71 -23.04 3.71
C TRP A 55 -8.73 -24.56 3.93
N HIS A 56 -7.56 -25.15 4.16
CA HIS A 56 -7.41 -26.58 4.37
C HIS A 56 -7.21 -26.92 5.84
N ALA A 57 -7.64 -28.11 6.28
CA ALA A 57 -7.49 -28.56 7.66
C ALA A 57 -6.03 -28.62 8.15
N ASN A 58 -5.07 -28.75 7.23
CA ASN A 58 -3.63 -28.74 7.52
C ASN A 58 -3.04 -27.32 7.66
N GLY A 59 -3.86 -26.28 7.62
CA GLY A 59 -3.44 -24.88 7.76
C GLY A 59 -2.88 -24.24 6.49
N THR A 60 -2.90 -24.95 5.36
CA THR A 60 -2.56 -24.38 4.05
C THR A 60 -3.77 -23.69 3.42
N SER A 61 -3.53 -22.84 2.43
CA SER A 61 -4.60 -22.27 1.61
C SER A 61 -4.24 -22.33 0.13
N THR A 62 -5.27 -22.44 -0.72
CA THR A 62 -5.12 -22.41 -2.18
C THR A 62 -6.02 -21.32 -2.77
N PRO A 63 -5.54 -20.54 -3.76
CA PRO A 63 -6.38 -19.56 -4.43
C PRO A 63 -7.54 -20.25 -5.14
N ILE A 64 -8.76 -19.80 -4.92
CA ILE A 64 -9.94 -20.19 -5.70
C ILE A 64 -10.18 -19.07 -6.72
N LYS A 65 -10.23 -19.44 -8.00
CA LYS A 65 -10.44 -18.52 -9.10
C LYS A 65 -11.92 -18.45 -9.47
#